data_AF-A0A1A8XKH8-F1
#
_entry.id   AF-A0A1A8XKH8-F1
#
_cell.length_a   1.000
_cell.length_b   1.000
_cell.length_c   1.000
_cell.angle_alpha   90.00
_cell.angle_beta   90.00
_cell.angle_gamma   90.00
#
_symmetry.space_group_name_H-M   'P 1'
#
loop_
_entity.id
_entity.type
_entity.pdbx_description
1 polymer ?
#
loop_
_entity_poly.entity_id
_entity_poly.type
_entity_poly.pdbx_seq_one_letter_code
_entity_poly.pdbx_strand_id
1 'polypeptide(L)'
;MEKQTDDKVAVSMVETSQASFPSLRIVSFDQGFHSPSNREALEQQLDLVAMPKKGRLSVADRERETEPGFVKARHKHSAVESAINGLENFGLDLCPDHGIHGFKRYVALAVLARNIHRLGVVVRERNARAKPRVPEPQKLAA
;
A
#
# COMPACT_ATOMS: atom_id res chain seq x y z
N MET A 1 15.24 -7.56 -3.00
CA MET A 1 15.57 -6.84 -4.24
C MET A 1 16.69 -5.87 -3.92
N GLU A 2 17.86 -6.07 -4.49
CA GLU A 2 19.00 -5.14 -4.39
C GLU A 2 19.48 -4.87 -5.82
N LYS A 3 19.88 -3.63 -6.12
CA LYS A 3 20.38 -3.24 -7.46
C LYS A 3 19.38 -3.52 -8.60
N GLN A 4 18.08 -3.46 -8.29
CA GLN A 4 16.99 -3.59 -9.26
C GLN A 4 16.18 -2.29 -9.25
N THR A 5 15.56 -1.99 -10.38
CA THR A 5 14.66 -0.85 -10.55
C THR A 5 13.21 -1.33 -10.53
N ASP A 6 12.29 -0.45 -10.13
CA ASP A 6 10.87 -0.78 -9.93
C ASP A 6 10.21 -1.40 -11.18
N ASP A 7 10.59 -0.90 -12.36
CA ASP A 7 10.14 -1.42 -13.65
C ASP A 7 10.56 -2.88 -13.90
N LYS A 8 11.60 -3.39 -13.23
CA LYS A 8 12.05 -4.77 -13.45
C LYS A 8 11.33 -5.79 -12.57
N VAL A 9 10.54 -5.34 -11.61
CA VAL A 9 9.95 -6.22 -10.59
C VAL A 9 8.43 -6.29 -10.65
N ALA A 10 7.77 -5.34 -11.34
CA ALA A 10 6.31 -5.22 -11.39
C ALA A 10 5.58 -6.54 -11.72
N VAL A 11 5.99 -7.23 -12.80
CA VAL A 11 5.39 -8.50 -13.23
C VAL A 11 5.61 -9.60 -12.19
N SER A 12 6.87 -9.79 -11.76
CA SER A 12 7.21 -10.82 -10.76
C SER A 12 6.48 -10.62 -9.42
N MET A 13 6.21 -9.37 -9.03
CA MET A 13 5.46 -9.04 -7.83
C MET A 13 3.99 -9.48 -7.95
N VAL A 14 3.37 -9.28 -9.12
CA VAL A 14 1.99 -9.70 -9.37
C VAL A 14 1.90 -11.21 -9.42
N GLU A 15 2.80 -11.89 -10.14
CA GLU A 15 2.82 -13.36 -10.23
C GLU A 15 2.97 -14.00 -8.84
N THR A 16 3.91 -13.51 -8.03
CA THR A 16 4.11 -13.97 -6.65
C THR A 16 2.88 -13.70 -5.77
N SER A 17 2.24 -12.54 -5.97
CA SER A 17 1.03 -12.18 -5.23
C SER A 17 -0.16 -13.05 -5.64
N GLN A 18 -0.34 -13.35 -6.93
CA GLN A 18 -1.39 -14.23 -7.43
C GLN A 18 -1.19 -15.68 -6.98
N ALA A 19 0.05 -16.15 -6.86
CA ALA A 19 0.34 -17.47 -6.30
C ALA A 19 -0.13 -17.58 -4.83
N SER A 20 -0.03 -16.49 -4.06
CA SER A 20 -0.49 -16.44 -2.66
C SER A 20 -1.98 -16.08 -2.53
N PHE A 21 -2.51 -15.31 -3.48
CA PHE A 21 -3.88 -14.80 -3.51
C PHE A 21 -4.47 -14.97 -4.92
N PRO A 22 -4.97 -16.18 -5.27
CA PRO A 22 -5.42 -16.50 -6.63
C PRO A 22 -6.58 -15.63 -7.14
N SER A 23 -7.32 -14.98 -6.24
CA SER A 23 -8.41 -14.04 -6.54
C SER A 23 -7.94 -12.60 -6.82
N LEU A 24 -6.63 -12.33 -6.81
CA LEU A 24 -6.09 -11.01 -7.13
C LEU A 24 -6.28 -10.72 -8.63
N ARG A 25 -7.14 -9.74 -8.92
CA ARG A 25 -7.52 -9.34 -10.29
C ARG A 25 -7.31 -7.86 -10.59
N ILE A 26 -7.12 -7.03 -9.57
CA ILE A 26 -6.96 -5.58 -9.71
C ILE A 26 -5.71 -5.15 -8.97
N VAL A 27 -4.81 -4.44 -9.65
CA VAL A 27 -3.57 -3.91 -9.06
C VAL A 27 -3.34 -2.47 -9.52
N SER A 28 -2.95 -1.61 -8.59
CA SER A 28 -2.50 -0.24 -8.88
C SER A 28 -1.01 -0.10 -8.58
N PHE A 29 -0.32 0.72 -9.38
CA PHE A 29 1.11 0.92 -9.29
C PHE A 29 1.45 2.40 -9.27
N ASP A 30 2.58 2.74 -8.66
CA ASP A 30 3.18 4.05 -8.84
C ASP A 30 3.83 4.17 -10.22
N GLN A 31 4.02 5.40 -10.66
CA GLN A 31 4.58 5.72 -11.98
C GLN A 31 5.98 5.13 -12.21
N GLY A 32 6.73 4.83 -11.15
CA GLY A 32 8.07 4.22 -11.22
C GLY A 32 8.08 2.82 -11.85
N PHE A 33 6.98 2.07 -11.69
CA PHE A 33 6.84 0.69 -12.20
C PHE A 33 6.48 0.62 -13.69
N HIS A 34 6.22 1.76 -14.32
CA HIS A 34 5.78 1.80 -15.70
C HIS A 34 6.90 1.50 -16.70
N SER A 35 6.69 0.44 -17.49
CA SER A 35 7.30 0.20 -18.80
C SER A 35 6.23 -0.31 -19.77
N PRO A 36 6.35 -0.08 -21.09
CA PRO A 36 5.38 -0.61 -22.06
C PRO A 36 5.20 -2.13 -21.95
N SER A 37 6.30 -2.85 -21.77
CA SER A 37 6.31 -4.31 -21.59
C SER A 37 5.60 -4.74 -20.33
N ASN A 38 5.77 -4.03 -19.20
CA ASN A 38 5.07 -4.35 -17.96
C ASN A 38 3.58 -4.18 -18.12
N ARG A 39 3.15 -3.09 -18.75
CA ARG A 39 1.73 -2.82 -18.96
C ARG A 39 1.11 -3.94 -19.80
N GLU A 40 1.70 -4.25 -20.94
CA GLU A 40 1.19 -5.31 -21.84
C GLU A 40 1.12 -6.68 -21.14
N ALA A 41 2.17 -7.05 -20.40
CA ALA A 41 2.19 -8.31 -19.67
C ALA A 41 1.13 -8.38 -18.56
N LEU A 42 0.95 -7.29 -17.79
CA LEU A 42 0.02 -7.26 -16.67
C LEU A 42 -1.45 -7.17 -17.12
N GLU A 43 -1.74 -6.45 -18.21
CA GLU A 43 -3.08 -6.36 -18.80
C GLU A 43 -3.57 -7.71 -19.33
N GLN A 44 -2.67 -8.65 -19.64
CA GLN A 44 -3.05 -10.03 -20.01
C GLN A 44 -3.45 -10.91 -18.81
N GLN A 45 -3.04 -10.54 -17.60
CA GLN A 45 -3.19 -11.37 -16.39
C GLN A 45 -4.19 -10.81 -15.37
N LEU A 46 -4.55 -9.53 -15.47
CA LEU A 46 -5.36 -8.79 -14.52
C LEU A 46 -6.56 -8.13 -15.22
N ASP A 47 -7.69 -8.06 -14.53
CA ASP A 47 -8.90 -7.40 -15.03
C ASP A 47 -8.71 -5.88 -15.08
N LEU A 48 -7.91 -5.31 -14.19
CA LEU A 48 -7.59 -3.89 -14.15
C LEU A 48 -6.17 -3.64 -13.65
N VAL A 49 -5.38 -2.92 -14.45
CA VAL A 49 -4.04 -2.44 -14.11
C VAL A 49 -4.03 -0.92 -14.09
N ALA A 50 -4.04 -0.34 -12.88
CA ALA A 50 -3.94 1.10 -12.70
C ALA A 50 -2.47 1.52 -12.62
N MET A 51 -1.80 1.57 -13.77
CA MET A 51 -0.38 1.95 -13.91
C MET A 51 -0.25 3.27 -14.69
N PRO A 52 0.09 4.39 -14.02
CA PRO A 52 0.26 5.68 -14.69
C PRO A 52 1.46 5.67 -15.63
N LYS A 53 1.32 6.29 -16.80
CA LYS A 53 2.42 6.38 -17.75
C LYS A 53 3.50 7.33 -17.25
N LYS A 54 4.76 6.91 -17.41
CA LYS A 54 5.90 7.76 -17.12
C LYS A 54 6.10 8.83 -18.20
N GLY A 55 6.04 10.11 -17.84
CA GLY A 55 6.35 11.24 -18.72
C GLY A 55 5.12 11.87 -19.40
N ARG A 56 5.25 12.30 -20.66
CA ARG A 56 4.17 13.02 -21.38
C ARG A 56 3.02 12.07 -21.75
N LEU A 57 1.83 12.41 -21.28
CA LEU A 57 0.59 11.70 -21.58
C LEU A 57 0.09 12.06 -22.98
N SER A 58 -0.30 11.03 -23.74
CA SER A 58 -1.14 11.22 -24.93
C SER A 58 -2.60 11.44 -24.52
N VAL A 59 -3.47 11.78 -25.49
CA VAL A 59 -4.91 11.92 -25.24
C VAL A 59 -5.49 10.59 -24.74
N ALA A 60 -5.15 9.48 -25.41
CA ALA A 60 -5.57 8.14 -25.00
C ALA A 60 -5.06 7.73 -23.62
N ASP A 61 -3.82 8.13 -23.25
CA ASP A 61 -3.29 7.88 -21.90
C ASP A 61 -4.08 8.64 -20.85
N ARG A 62 -4.43 9.90 -21.14
CA ARG A 62 -5.22 10.72 -20.22
C ARG A 62 -6.62 10.14 -20.04
N GLU A 63 -7.30 9.75 -21.11
CA GLU A 63 -8.62 9.12 -21.05
C GLU A 63 -8.61 7.86 -20.18
N ARG A 64 -7.62 6.98 -20.39
CA ARG A 64 -7.43 5.78 -19.56
C ARG A 64 -7.18 6.11 -18.09
N GLU A 65 -6.28 7.04 -17.79
CA GLU A 65 -5.93 7.39 -16.40
C GLU A 65 -7.04 8.14 -15.66
N THR A 66 -8.00 8.72 -16.39
CA THR A 66 -9.20 9.36 -15.83
C THR A 66 -10.40 8.43 -15.69
N GLU A 67 -10.29 7.18 -16.16
CA GLU A 67 -11.37 6.19 -16.06
C GLU A 67 -11.74 5.94 -14.58
N PRO A 68 -13.03 5.85 -14.23
CA PRO A 68 -13.46 5.73 -12.84
C PRO A 68 -12.83 4.57 -12.06
N GLY A 69 -12.68 3.40 -12.69
CA GLY A 69 -11.99 2.24 -12.13
C GLY A 69 -10.52 2.53 -11.82
N PHE A 70 -9.80 3.13 -12.78
CA PHE A 70 -8.41 3.56 -12.61
C PHE A 70 -8.24 4.51 -11.42
N VAL A 71 -9.05 5.57 -11.35
CA VAL A 71 -9.00 6.57 -10.28
C VAL A 71 -9.29 5.93 -8.92
N LYS A 72 -10.31 5.06 -8.85
CA LYS A 72 -10.68 4.35 -7.63
C LYS A 72 -9.56 3.43 -7.13
N ALA A 73 -8.87 2.74 -8.04
CA ALA A 73 -7.72 1.92 -7.70
C ALA A 73 -6.57 2.78 -7.17
N ARG A 74 -6.25 3.89 -7.85
CA ARG A 74 -5.21 4.84 -7.41
C ARG A 74 -5.48 5.46 -6.04
N HIS A 75 -6.72 5.75 -5.69
CA HIS A 75 -7.07 6.26 -4.35
C HIS A 75 -6.72 5.30 -3.20
N LYS A 76 -6.46 4.02 -3.48
CA LYS A 76 -5.97 3.08 -2.46
C LYS A 76 -4.53 3.36 -2.02
N HIS A 77 -3.77 4.12 -2.81
CA HIS A 77 -2.39 4.49 -2.46
C HIS A 77 -2.35 5.29 -1.15
N SER A 78 -3.32 6.17 -0.89
CA SER A 78 -3.35 6.97 0.34
C SER A 78 -3.31 6.11 1.62
N ALA A 79 -3.92 4.91 1.59
CA ALA A 79 -3.86 3.99 2.72
C ALA A 79 -2.46 3.35 2.88
N VAL A 80 -1.80 3.04 1.76
CA VAL A 80 -0.43 2.51 1.72
C VAL A 80 0.55 3.57 2.20
N GLU A 81 0.46 4.80 1.69
CA GLU A 81 1.28 5.94 2.12
C GLU A 81 1.12 6.23 3.61
N SER A 82 -0.13 6.18 4.12
CA SER A 82 -0.37 6.31 5.56
C SER A 82 0.29 5.18 6.36
N ALA A 83 0.34 3.96 5.81
CA ALA A 83 1.04 2.85 6.44
C ALA A 83 2.56 3.04 6.41
N ILE A 84 3.14 3.50 5.31
CA ILE A 84 4.58 3.82 5.17
C ILE A 84 4.97 4.94 6.14
N ASN A 85 4.24 6.07 6.13
CA ASN A 85 4.48 7.17 7.07
C ASN A 85 4.41 6.70 8.53
N GLY A 86 3.48 5.79 8.84
CA GLY A 86 3.45 5.21 10.18
C GLY A 86 4.70 4.37 10.49
N LEU A 87 5.32 3.68 9.52
CA LEU A 87 6.59 2.97 9.72
C LEU A 87 7.75 3.95 9.94
N GLU A 88 7.77 5.08 9.21
CA GLU A 88 8.74 6.16 9.39
C GLU A 88 8.71 6.71 10.82
N ASN A 89 7.51 6.95 11.35
CA ASN A 89 7.35 7.34 12.77
C ASN A 89 7.85 6.29 13.78
N PHE A 90 8.06 5.04 13.36
CA PHE A 90 8.68 3.97 14.16
C PHE A 90 10.14 3.70 13.76
N GLY A 91 10.81 4.65 13.12
CA GLY A 91 12.26 4.63 12.85
C GLY A 91 12.67 4.00 11.52
N LEU A 92 11.75 3.88 10.55
CA LEU A 92 12.12 3.45 9.20
C LEU A 92 13.00 4.48 8.47
N ASP A 93 12.89 5.75 8.82
CA ASP A 93 13.64 6.89 8.24
C ASP A 93 15.05 7.06 8.83
N LEU A 94 15.40 6.30 9.87
CA LEU A 94 16.68 6.38 10.56
C LEU A 94 17.49 5.09 10.39
N CYS A 95 18.65 5.19 9.75
CA CYS A 95 19.64 4.11 9.66
C CYS A 95 21.05 4.65 9.96
N PRO A 96 21.49 4.63 11.23
CA PRO A 96 22.84 5.05 11.64
C PRO A 96 23.93 4.08 11.15
N ASP A 97 23.58 2.83 10.90
CA ASP A 97 24.52 1.81 10.42
C ASP A 97 24.79 1.99 8.92
N HIS A 98 26.03 1.71 8.51
CA HIS A 98 26.39 1.66 7.10
C HIS A 98 26.16 0.28 6.48
N GLY A 99 25.79 0.28 5.19
CA GLY A 99 25.66 -0.93 4.39
C GLY A 99 24.32 -1.66 4.55
N ILE A 100 24.09 -2.63 3.67
CA ILE A 100 22.79 -3.28 3.53
C ILE A 100 22.36 -4.09 4.76
N HIS A 101 23.32 -4.66 5.49
CA HIS A 101 23.03 -5.43 6.69
C HIS A 101 22.47 -4.55 7.82
N GLY A 102 23.07 -3.37 8.02
CA GLY A 102 22.57 -2.35 8.93
C GLY A 102 21.16 -1.91 8.51
N PHE A 103 21.00 -1.50 7.25
CA PHE A 103 19.71 -1.10 6.70
C PHE A 103 18.60 -2.14 6.93
N LYS A 104 18.84 -3.41 6.59
CA LYS A 104 17.86 -4.49 6.80
C LYS A 104 17.48 -4.66 8.27
N ARG A 105 18.42 -4.46 9.20
CA ARG A 105 18.16 -4.52 10.64
C ARG A 105 17.20 -3.43 11.08
N TYR A 106 17.42 -2.18 10.66
CA TYR A 106 16.56 -1.05 11.01
C TYR A 106 15.17 -1.17 10.38
N VAL A 107 15.08 -1.60 9.12
CA VAL A 107 13.79 -1.90 8.49
C VAL A 107 13.01 -2.96 9.28
N ALA A 108 13.67 -4.05 9.68
CA ALA A 108 13.04 -5.11 10.47
C ALA A 108 12.55 -4.61 11.84
N LEU A 109 13.34 -3.75 12.52
CA LEU A 109 12.95 -3.15 13.80
C LEU A 109 11.76 -2.20 13.66
N ALA A 110 11.74 -1.34 12.63
CA ALA A 110 10.61 -0.44 12.37
C ALA A 110 9.30 -1.21 12.11
N VAL A 111 9.38 -2.30 11.33
CA VAL A 111 8.24 -3.20 11.08
C VAL A 111 7.78 -3.86 12.38
N LEU A 112 8.70 -4.38 13.20
CA LEU A 112 8.37 -4.99 14.49
C LEU A 112 7.67 -4.00 15.42
N ALA A 113 8.24 -2.80 15.59
CA ALA A 113 7.68 -1.74 16.42
C ALA A 113 6.27 -1.35 15.98
N ARG A 114 6.05 -1.15 14.68
CA ARG A 114 4.73 -0.84 14.12
C ARG A 114 3.72 -1.96 14.37
N ASN A 115 4.13 -3.21 14.22
CA ASN A 115 3.27 -4.37 14.46
C ASN A 115 2.83 -4.45 15.92
N ILE A 116 3.74 -4.24 16.88
CA ILE A 116 3.42 -4.18 18.32
C ILE A 116 2.40 -3.06 18.59
N HIS A 117 2.65 -1.85 18.06
CA HIS A 117 1.71 -0.74 18.21
C HIS A 117 0.34 -1.06 17.61
N ARG A 118 0.30 -1.67 16.42
CA ARG A 118 -0.96 -2.05 15.76
C ARG A 118 -1.74 -3.10 16.55
N LEU A 119 -1.06 -4.09 17.13
CA LEU A 119 -1.69 -5.07 18.02
C LEU A 119 -2.34 -4.38 19.23
N GLY A 120 -1.65 -3.42 19.86
CA GLY A 120 -2.22 -2.62 20.94
C GLY A 120 -3.51 -1.88 20.54
N VAL A 121 -3.52 -1.28 19.34
CA VAL A 121 -4.72 -0.63 18.79
C VAL A 121 -5.86 -1.63 18.59
N VAL A 122 -5.59 -2.80 18.01
CA VAL A 122 -6.60 -3.85 17.78
C VAL A 122 -7.18 -4.35 19.09
N VAL A 123 -6.35 -4.59 20.11
CA VAL A 123 -6.81 -5.00 21.45
C VAL A 123 -7.70 -3.92 22.07
N ARG A 124 -7.31 -2.64 21.98
CA ARG A 124 -8.10 -1.52 22.49
C ARG A 124 -9.45 -1.40 21.79
N GLU A 125 -9.48 -1.52 20.47
CA GLU A 125 -10.72 -1.49 19.66
C GLU A 125 -11.65 -2.66 20.02
N ARG A 126 -11.11 -3.87 20.20
CA ARG A 126 -11.89 -5.04 20.65
C ARG A 126 -12.50 -4.80 22.02
N ASN A 127 -11.72 -4.29 22.97
CA ASN A 127 -12.19 -4.00 24.33
C ASN A 127 -13.26 -2.90 24.34
N ALA A 128 -13.13 -1.87 23.50
CA ALA A 128 -14.13 -0.81 23.39
C ALA A 128 -15.46 -1.33 22.83
N ARG A 129 -15.44 -2.24 21.86
CA ARG A 129 -16.64 -2.88 21.30
C ARG A 129 -17.33 -3.83 22.29
N ALA A 130 -16.56 -4.44 23.19
CA ALA A 130 -17.08 -5.36 24.21
C ALA A 130 -17.69 -4.64 25.42
N LYS A 131 -17.43 -3.34 25.63
CA LYS A 131 -18.03 -2.57 26.72
C LYS A 131 -19.49 -2.22 26.38
N PRO A 132 -20.44 -2.42 27.30
CA PRO A 132 -21.81 -1.96 27.11
C PRO A 132 -21.81 -0.42 26.97
N ARG A 133 -22.61 0.10 26.03
CA ARG A 133 -22.79 1.54 25.87
C ARG A 133 -23.39 2.09 27.17
N VAL A 134 -22.71 3.05 27.79
CA VAL A 134 -23.28 3.82 28.90
C VAL A 134 -24.47 4.61 28.33
N PRO A 135 -25.68 4.50 28.90
CA PRO A 135 -26.83 5.29 28.46
C PRO A 135 -26.49 6.78 28.57
N GLU A 136 -26.86 7.57 27.56
CA GLU A 136 -26.78 9.03 27.66
C GLU A 136 -27.59 9.51 28.87
N PRO A 137 -27.05 10.42 29.70
CA PRO A 137 -27.80 10.97 30.82
C PRO A 137 -29.06 11.66 30.26
N GLN A 138 -30.22 11.20 30.72
CA GLN A 138 -31.50 11.81 30.39
C GLN A 138 -31.46 13.29 30.79
N LYS A 139 -31.58 14.19 29.81
CA LYS A 139 -31.77 15.61 30.08
C LYS A 139 -33.09 15.74 30.85
N LEU A 140 -33.00 16.08 32.14
CA LEU A 140 -34.16 16.46 32.93
C LEU A 140 -34.84 17.64 32.22
N ALA A 141 -36.06 17.42 31.74
CA ALA A 141 -36.91 18.49 31.24
C ALA A 141 -37.27 19.39 32.42
N ALA A 142 -36.98 20.68 32.27
CA ALA A 142 -37.39 21.74 33.19
C ALA A 142 -38.85 22.15 32.94
#